data_AF-A0A1F5B1C2-F1
#
_entry.id   AF-A0A1F5B1C2-F1
#
_cell.length_a   1.000
_cell.length_b   1.000
_cell.length_c   1.000
_cell.angle_alpha   90.00
_cell.angle_beta   90.00
_cell.angle_gamma   90.00
#
_symmetry.space_group_name_H-M   'P 1'
#
loop_
_entity.id
_entity.type
_entity.pdbx_description
1 polymer ?
#
loop_
_entity_poly.entity_id
_entity_poly.type
_entity_poly.pdbx_seq_one_letter_code
_entity_poly.pdbx_strand_id
1 'polypeptide(L)'
;MEQFKRNPVSFSEIKKELIVKRKEGFDFVNFTGGEPTMHPDFPEIAKYAKELGYRIYIGTNGCMLAKKEFCEDTVPFLDEISFSIHGHTAPLHDVLVGRKGAFRDIVAAIQNIDALGFTNKFANSVMVRDNFESAGSILEFLGERGFSQVLFSNLAPEGMGLRQYKDLSVRIDEWRRKVPELVAIVEKYEMTMRFFGLPLCALKQYAFLSNDLFWDARTTIERSGAPIPALVDVPGDVPARNRVKTDRCGMCAYGKMCFGVFDAYVANFGDTELRPFCDEE
;
A
#
# COMPACT_ATOMS: atom_id res chain seq x y z
N MET A 1 -1.70 20.89 -15.71
CA MET A 1 -0.72 20.23 -14.83
C MET A 1 -0.02 21.32 -14.04
N GLU A 2 -0.51 21.62 -12.84
CA GLU A 2 0.30 22.40 -11.90
C GLU A 2 1.60 21.63 -11.70
N GLN A 3 2.69 22.30 -12.08
CA GLN A 3 4.04 21.79 -12.04
C GLN A 3 4.34 21.41 -10.58
N PHE A 4 4.59 20.12 -10.30
CA PHE A 4 5.08 19.67 -9.00
C PHE A 4 6.21 20.63 -8.58
N LYS A 5 6.11 21.19 -7.36
CA LYS A 5 7.05 22.22 -6.88
C LYS A 5 8.50 21.78 -7.14
N ARG A 6 9.30 22.69 -7.70
CA ARG A 6 10.72 22.51 -8.11
C ARG A 6 11.65 22.18 -6.94
N ASN A 7 11.51 21.01 -6.34
CA ASN A 7 12.58 20.45 -5.51
C ASN A 7 12.66 18.92 -5.66
N PRO A 8 12.91 18.43 -6.88
CA PRO A 8 13.10 17.00 -7.10
C PRO A 8 14.28 16.51 -6.26
N VAL A 9 14.12 15.34 -5.62
CA VAL A 9 15.26 14.67 -4.99
C VAL A 9 16.21 14.26 -6.09
N SER A 10 17.44 14.74 -6.05
CA SER A 10 18.43 14.42 -7.07
C SER A 10 18.99 13.02 -6.89
N PHE A 11 19.52 12.43 -7.98
CA PHE A 11 20.20 11.15 -7.89
C PHE A 11 21.35 11.16 -6.86
N SER A 12 22.10 12.26 -6.78
CA SER A 12 23.20 12.40 -5.82
C SER A 12 22.73 12.31 -4.36
N GLU A 13 21.62 12.96 -4.03
CA GLU A 13 21.01 12.88 -2.69
C GLU A 13 20.55 11.45 -2.39
N ILE A 14 19.90 10.80 -3.34
CA ILE A 14 19.45 9.40 -3.19
C ILE A 14 20.65 8.48 -2.95
N LYS A 15 21.73 8.59 -3.74
CA LYS A 15 22.95 7.80 -3.53
C LYS A 15 23.52 7.98 -2.13
N LYS A 16 23.59 9.23 -1.66
CA LYS A 16 24.12 9.55 -0.34
C LYS A 16 23.31 8.83 0.74
N GLU A 17 21.98 8.90 0.68
CA GLU A 17 21.12 8.24 1.66
C GLU A 17 21.22 6.72 1.57
N LEU A 18 21.25 6.14 0.37
CA LEU A 18 21.46 4.70 0.20
C LEU A 18 22.76 4.23 0.86
N ILE A 19 23.87 4.97 0.70
CA ILE A 19 25.15 4.63 1.34
C ILE A 19 25.05 4.75 2.86
N VAL A 20 24.47 5.84 3.36
CA VAL A 20 24.34 6.10 4.81
C VAL A 20 23.50 5.00 5.46
N LYS A 21 22.30 4.73 4.93
CA LYS A 21 21.40 3.71 5.47
C LYS A 21 21.98 2.30 5.36
N ARG A 22 22.76 2.01 4.30
CA ARG A 22 23.41 0.71 4.17
C ARG A 22 24.43 0.49 5.29
N LYS A 23 25.20 1.53 5.65
CA LYS A 23 26.16 1.51 6.77
C LYS A 23 25.47 1.43 8.13
N GLU A 24 24.26 1.96 8.25
CA GLU A 24 23.43 1.83 9.46
C GLU A 24 22.79 0.45 9.62
N GLY A 25 22.96 -0.45 8.64
CA GLY A 25 22.47 -1.84 8.70
C GLY A 25 21.12 -2.07 8.04
N PHE A 26 20.62 -1.11 7.25
CA PHE A 26 19.43 -1.35 6.42
C PHE A 26 19.79 -2.27 5.25
N ASP A 27 19.10 -3.40 5.13
CA ASP A 27 19.27 -4.38 4.05
C ASP A 27 18.19 -4.29 2.97
N PHE A 28 17.13 -3.52 3.24
CA PHE A 28 15.97 -3.36 2.37
C PHE A 28 15.74 -1.89 2.03
N VAL A 29 15.35 -1.62 0.78
CA VAL A 29 14.90 -0.30 0.35
C VAL A 29 13.59 -0.44 -0.40
N ASN A 30 12.60 0.38 -0.03
CA ASN A 30 11.34 0.49 -0.75
C ASN A 30 11.25 1.86 -1.41
N PHE A 31 11.24 1.92 -2.74
CA PHE A 31 11.02 3.15 -3.48
C PHE A 31 9.51 3.40 -3.64
N THR A 32 9.08 4.54 -3.11
CA THR A 32 7.68 4.98 -3.02
C THR A 32 7.60 6.50 -3.30
N GLY A 33 6.53 7.19 -2.91
CA GLY A 33 6.32 8.63 -3.07
C GLY A 33 4.99 8.92 -3.77
N GLY A 34 5.06 9.66 -4.88
CA GLY A 34 3.98 9.72 -5.87
C GLY A 34 4.07 8.50 -6.81
N GLU A 35 4.91 8.60 -7.84
CA GLU A 35 5.29 7.49 -8.70
C GLU A 35 6.82 7.45 -8.83
N PRO A 36 7.53 6.51 -8.18
CA PRO A 36 9.00 6.50 -8.15
C PRO A 36 9.60 6.30 -9.55
N THR A 37 8.94 5.51 -10.41
CA THR A 37 9.46 5.21 -11.76
C THR A 37 9.45 6.42 -12.71
N MET A 38 8.79 7.51 -12.34
CA MET A 38 8.85 8.78 -13.08
C MET A 38 10.14 9.56 -12.84
N HIS A 39 10.97 9.17 -11.86
CA HIS A 39 12.27 9.81 -11.68
C HIS A 39 13.14 9.54 -12.93
N PRO A 40 13.77 10.57 -13.54
CA PRO A 40 14.51 10.41 -14.80
C PRO A 40 15.65 9.40 -14.70
N ASP A 41 16.29 9.32 -13.53
CA ASP A 41 17.39 8.39 -13.26
C ASP A 41 16.94 7.09 -12.55
N PHE A 42 15.65 6.73 -12.57
CA PHE A 42 15.16 5.58 -11.79
C PHE A 42 15.88 4.25 -12.10
N PRO A 43 16.16 3.89 -13.38
CA PRO A 43 16.91 2.66 -13.68
C PRO A 43 18.30 2.65 -13.03
N GLU A 44 19.01 3.78 -13.08
CA GLU A 44 20.34 3.93 -12.45
C GLU A 44 20.27 3.94 -10.92
N ILE A 45 19.19 4.47 -10.33
CA ILE A 45 18.94 4.39 -8.88
C ILE A 45 18.75 2.93 -8.45
N ALA A 46 17.89 2.17 -9.15
CA ALA A 46 17.62 0.78 -8.85
C ALA A 46 18.90 -0.06 -8.98
N LYS A 47 19.65 0.12 -10.07
CA LYS A 47 20.95 -0.53 -10.28
C LYS A 47 21.94 -0.21 -9.16
N TYR A 48 22.10 1.06 -8.79
CA TYR A 48 23.03 1.48 -7.75
C TYR A 48 22.65 0.91 -6.36
N ALA A 49 21.36 0.92 -6.02
CA ALA A 49 20.90 0.28 -4.79
C ALA A 49 21.20 -1.24 -4.78
N LYS A 50 21.07 -1.91 -5.93
CA LYS A 50 21.36 -3.33 -6.07
C LYS A 50 22.85 -3.62 -5.89
N GLU A 51 23.72 -2.79 -6.46
CA GLU A 51 25.18 -2.84 -6.28
C GLU A 51 25.61 -2.64 -4.82
N LEU A 52 24.87 -1.84 -4.05
CA LEU A 52 25.08 -1.67 -2.60
C LEU A 52 24.59 -2.88 -1.77
N GLY A 53 23.96 -3.86 -2.39
CA GLY A 53 23.48 -5.08 -1.76
C GLY A 53 22.12 -4.94 -1.08
N TYR A 54 21.31 -3.96 -1.46
CA TYR A 54 19.92 -3.88 -1.01
C TYR A 54 19.05 -4.95 -1.68
N ARG A 55 18.06 -5.44 -0.94
CA ARG A 55 16.83 -5.99 -1.51
C ARG A 55 15.88 -4.84 -1.84
N ILE A 56 15.44 -4.78 -3.09
CA ILE A 56 14.72 -3.63 -3.65
C ILE A 56 13.24 -3.93 -3.85
N TYR A 57 12.42 -3.12 -3.21
CA TYR A 57 10.97 -3.09 -3.35
C TYR A 57 10.53 -1.81 -4.03
N ILE A 58 9.48 -1.88 -4.82
CA ILE A 58 8.85 -0.68 -5.39
C ILE A 58 7.34 -0.72 -5.22
N GLY A 59 6.74 0.43 -4.90
CA GLY A 59 5.32 0.69 -5.09
C GLY A 59 5.10 1.51 -6.35
N THR A 60 4.30 1.01 -7.31
CA THR A 60 4.10 1.68 -8.59
C THR A 60 2.67 1.58 -9.13
N ASN A 61 2.24 2.58 -9.89
CA ASN A 61 1.03 2.57 -10.70
C ASN A 61 1.24 1.87 -12.07
N GLY A 62 2.44 1.36 -12.35
CA GLY A 62 2.76 0.58 -13.54
C GLY A 62 2.95 1.38 -14.84
N CYS A 63 2.68 2.68 -14.86
CA CYS A 63 2.68 3.46 -16.12
C CYS A 63 4.02 3.44 -16.86
N MET A 64 5.15 3.46 -16.15
CA MET A 64 6.47 3.39 -16.79
C MET A 64 6.87 1.97 -17.15
N LEU A 65 6.49 0.97 -16.33
CA LEU A 65 6.71 -0.44 -16.63
C LEU A 65 5.89 -0.93 -17.84
N ALA A 66 4.83 -0.21 -18.21
CA ALA A 66 4.11 -0.44 -19.47
C ALA A 66 4.99 -0.19 -20.72
N LYS A 67 6.04 0.64 -20.58
CA LYS A 67 7.02 0.87 -21.65
C LYS A 67 8.07 -0.24 -21.60
N LYS A 68 8.12 -1.04 -22.67
CA LYS A 68 8.94 -2.26 -22.73
C LYS A 68 10.42 -2.01 -22.43
N GLU A 69 11.03 -1.01 -23.07
CA GLU A 69 12.44 -0.65 -22.88
C GLU A 69 12.74 -0.27 -21.41
N PHE A 70 11.91 0.59 -20.82
CA PHE A 70 12.06 0.97 -19.40
C PHE A 70 11.92 -0.23 -18.46
N CYS A 71 10.98 -1.14 -18.77
CA CYS A 71 10.78 -2.37 -18.02
C CYS A 71 12.03 -3.28 -18.07
N GLU A 72 12.56 -3.51 -19.27
CA GLU A 72 13.78 -4.30 -19.52
C GLU A 72 15.00 -3.71 -18.79
N ASP A 73 15.12 -2.39 -18.75
CA ASP A 73 16.24 -1.69 -18.10
C ASP A 73 16.13 -1.63 -16.57
N THR A 74 14.93 -1.79 -15.99
CA THR A 74 14.70 -1.54 -14.56
C THR A 74 14.45 -2.84 -13.78
N VAL A 75 13.56 -3.69 -14.27
CA VAL A 75 13.07 -4.88 -13.54
C VAL A 75 14.17 -5.85 -13.12
N PRO A 76 15.26 -6.07 -13.89
CA PRO A 76 16.35 -6.95 -13.46
C PRO A 76 17.02 -6.56 -12.13
N PHE A 77 16.86 -5.31 -11.68
CA PHE A 77 17.43 -4.83 -10.42
C PHE A 77 16.46 -4.92 -9.24
N LEU A 78 15.18 -5.20 -9.49
CA LEU A 78 14.14 -5.23 -8.47
C LEU A 78 13.98 -6.65 -7.88
N ASP A 79 13.61 -6.73 -6.60
CA ASP A 79 13.34 -8.01 -5.93
C ASP A 79 11.83 -8.24 -5.73
N GLU A 80 11.04 -7.18 -5.61
CA GLU A 80 9.57 -7.25 -5.56
C GLU A 80 8.91 -5.96 -6.10
N ILE A 81 7.75 -6.13 -6.73
CA ILE A 81 6.96 -5.03 -7.30
C ILE A 81 5.55 -5.08 -6.72
N SER A 82 5.14 -4.01 -6.04
CA SER A 82 3.77 -3.80 -5.57
C SER A 82 3.02 -2.84 -6.49
N PHE A 83 2.00 -3.34 -7.19
CA PHE A 83 1.16 -2.54 -8.08
C PHE A 83 -0.03 -1.93 -7.34
N SER A 84 -0.26 -0.64 -7.55
CA SER A 84 -1.47 0.06 -7.10
C SER A 84 -2.64 -0.29 -8.02
N ILE A 85 -3.44 -1.31 -7.66
CA ILE A 85 -4.54 -1.83 -8.48
C ILE A 85 -5.87 -1.65 -7.74
N HIS A 86 -6.67 -0.68 -8.18
CA HIS A 86 -7.91 -0.30 -7.50
C HIS A 86 -9.19 -0.84 -8.15
N GLY A 87 -9.09 -1.54 -9.26
CA GLY A 87 -10.23 -2.06 -10.01
C GLY A 87 -9.81 -3.14 -11.01
N HIS A 88 -10.73 -4.06 -11.30
CA HIS A 88 -10.52 -5.20 -12.20
C HIS A 88 -10.94 -4.90 -13.66
N THR A 89 -11.42 -3.69 -13.93
CA THR A 89 -11.79 -3.22 -15.28
C THR A 89 -11.29 -1.80 -15.52
N ALA A 90 -11.16 -1.42 -16.80
CA ALA A 90 -10.76 -0.07 -17.18
C ALA A 90 -11.70 1.02 -16.63
N PRO A 91 -13.05 0.92 -16.73
CA PRO A 91 -13.93 1.95 -16.20
C PRO A 91 -13.77 2.17 -14.69
N LEU A 92 -13.66 1.10 -13.91
CA LEU A 92 -13.53 1.19 -12.46
C LEU A 92 -12.16 1.76 -12.07
N HIS A 93 -11.09 1.18 -12.59
CA HIS A 93 -9.73 1.57 -12.22
C HIS A 93 -9.40 3.00 -12.68
N ASP A 94 -9.69 3.34 -13.94
CA ASP A 94 -9.35 4.65 -14.51
C ASP A 94 -10.07 5.81 -13.79
N VAL A 95 -11.33 5.58 -13.35
CA VAL A 95 -12.09 6.56 -12.56
C VAL A 95 -11.44 6.77 -11.20
N LEU A 96 -11.10 5.70 -10.49
CA LEU A 96 -10.52 5.78 -9.14
C LEU A 96 -9.16 6.48 -9.12
N VAL A 97 -8.35 6.28 -10.15
CA VAL A 97 -7.02 6.92 -10.26
C VAL A 97 -7.07 8.25 -11.02
N GLY A 98 -8.23 8.64 -11.54
CA GLY A 98 -8.42 9.89 -12.27
C GLY A 98 -7.65 9.99 -13.60
N ARG A 99 -7.34 8.85 -14.23
CA ARG A 99 -6.55 8.82 -15.48
C ARG A 99 -7.05 7.76 -16.45
N LYS A 100 -7.60 8.20 -17.58
CA LYS A 100 -7.98 7.33 -18.71
C LYS A 100 -6.75 6.57 -19.25
N GLY A 101 -6.88 5.26 -19.42
CA GLY A 101 -5.83 4.37 -19.89
C GLY A 101 -4.88 3.85 -18.81
N ALA A 102 -5.10 4.17 -17.53
CA ALA A 102 -4.28 3.64 -16.43
C ALA A 102 -4.37 2.12 -16.32
N PHE A 103 -5.58 1.56 -16.43
CA PHE A 103 -5.76 0.11 -16.40
C PHE A 103 -5.04 -0.60 -17.54
N ARG A 104 -5.10 -0.05 -18.76
CA ARG A 104 -4.37 -0.57 -19.92
C ARG A 104 -2.87 -0.60 -19.64
N ASP A 105 -2.32 0.47 -19.07
CA ASP A 105 -0.90 0.57 -18.78
C ASP A 105 -0.49 -0.42 -17.67
N ILE A 106 -1.30 -0.62 -16.62
CA ILE A 106 -1.07 -1.66 -15.62
C ILE A 106 -1.06 -3.06 -16.24
N VAL A 107 -2.03 -3.38 -17.10
CA VAL A 107 -2.09 -4.70 -17.76
C VAL A 107 -0.86 -4.91 -18.65
N ALA A 108 -0.44 -3.89 -19.40
CA ALA A 108 0.78 -3.95 -20.20
C ALA A 108 2.04 -4.10 -19.33
N ALA A 109 2.11 -3.42 -18.19
CA ALA A 109 3.21 -3.56 -17.24
C ALA A 109 3.31 -4.99 -16.70
N ILE A 110 2.19 -5.59 -16.29
CA ILE A 110 2.13 -6.98 -15.84
C ILE A 110 2.64 -7.93 -16.94
N GLN A 111 2.16 -7.75 -18.18
CA GLN A 111 2.62 -8.54 -19.31
C GLN A 111 4.12 -8.41 -19.59
N ASN A 112 4.68 -7.19 -19.48
CA ASN A 112 6.10 -6.94 -19.69
C ASN A 112 6.95 -7.62 -18.61
N ILE A 113 6.60 -7.50 -17.33
CA ILE A 113 7.36 -8.15 -16.25
C ILE A 113 7.24 -9.67 -16.31
N ASP A 114 6.08 -10.20 -16.71
CA ASP A 114 5.86 -11.62 -16.90
C ASP A 114 6.73 -12.17 -18.04
N ALA A 115 6.90 -11.40 -19.13
CA ALA A 115 7.79 -11.75 -20.23
C ALA A 115 9.27 -11.79 -19.83
N LEU A 116 9.65 -11.11 -18.74
CA LEU A 116 10.98 -11.18 -18.13
C LEU A 116 11.12 -12.32 -17.10
N GLY A 117 10.05 -13.09 -16.86
CA GLY A 117 10.02 -14.15 -15.85
C GLY A 117 9.95 -13.63 -14.42
N PHE A 118 9.52 -12.38 -14.20
CA PHE A 118 9.42 -11.81 -12.86
C PHE A 118 8.16 -12.31 -12.14
N THR A 119 8.33 -12.95 -10.98
CA THR A 119 7.24 -13.62 -10.25
C THR A 119 6.81 -12.91 -8.97
N ASN A 120 7.67 -12.08 -8.37
CA ASN A 120 7.44 -11.48 -7.05
C ASN A 120 6.56 -10.22 -7.14
N LYS A 121 5.33 -10.40 -7.60
CA LYS A 121 4.36 -9.32 -7.82
C LYS A 121 3.25 -9.32 -6.78
N PHE A 122 3.02 -8.15 -6.21
CA PHE A 122 2.09 -7.87 -5.13
C PHE A 122 1.13 -6.77 -5.57
N ALA A 123 -0.03 -6.68 -4.95
CA ALA A 123 -0.96 -5.59 -5.19
C ALA A 123 -1.29 -4.84 -3.90
N ASN A 124 -1.47 -3.53 -4.00
CA ASN A 124 -2.11 -2.73 -2.97
C ASN A 124 -3.36 -2.09 -3.57
N SER A 125 -4.50 -2.28 -2.91
CA SER A 125 -5.73 -1.56 -3.22
C SER A 125 -6.18 -0.77 -2.01
N VAL A 126 -6.31 0.55 -2.16
CA VAL A 126 -7.08 1.36 -1.22
C VAL A 126 -8.55 1.10 -1.50
N MET A 127 -9.25 0.66 -0.47
CA MET A 127 -10.64 0.27 -0.56
C MET A 127 -11.53 1.43 -0.12
N VAL A 128 -12.35 1.87 -1.06
CA VAL A 128 -13.34 2.93 -0.91
C VAL A 128 -14.69 2.42 -1.38
N ARG A 129 -15.77 3.15 -1.10
CA ARG A 129 -17.13 2.70 -1.45
C ARG A 129 -17.28 2.29 -2.92
N ASP A 130 -16.66 3.04 -3.82
CA ASP A 130 -16.76 2.82 -5.27
C ASP A 130 -16.17 1.49 -5.75
N ASN A 131 -15.17 0.93 -5.05
CA ASN A 131 -14.54 -0.34 -5.43
C ASN A 131 -14.79 -1.49 -4.44
N PHE A 132 -15.47 -1.23 -3.32
CA PHE A 132 -15.63 -2.22 -2.25
C PHE A 132 -16.39 -3.47 -2.69
N GLU A 133 -17.51 -3.30 -3.40
CA GLU A 133 -18.29 -4.43 -3.92
C GLU A 133 -17.48 -5.27 -4.92
N SER A 134 -16.56 -4.63 -5.64
CA SER A 134 -15.66 -5.26 -6.60
C SER A 134 -14.43 -5.92 -5.97
N ALA A 135 -14.29 -5.91 -4.64
CA ALA A 135 -13.12 -6.48 -3.95
C ALA A 135 -12.87 -7.95 -4.34
N GLY A 136 -13.91 -8.77 -4.42
CA GLY A 136 -13.80 -10.16 -4.86
C GLY A 136 -13.28 -10.28 -6.29
N SER A 137 -13.85 -9.54 -7.24
CA SER A 137 -13.40 -9.53 -8.64
C SER A 137 -11.99 -8.96 -8.82
N ILE A 138 -11.55 -8.03 -7.95
CA ILE A 138 -10.16 -7.59 -7.91
C ILE A 138 -9.25 -8.76 -7.49
N LEU A 139 -9.61 -9.53 -6.47
CA LEU A 139 -8.85 -10.73 -6.08
C LEU A 139 -8.77 -11.75 -7.20
N GLU A 140 -9.88 -12.03 -7.90
CA GLU A 140 -9.88 -12.95 -9.03
C GLU A 140 -8.97 -12.47 -10.16
N PHE A 141 -9.06 -11.19 -10.52
CA PHE A 141 -8.18 -10.57 -11.53
C PHE A 141 -6.69 -10.73 -11.17
N LEU A 142 -6.34 -10.54 -9.91
CA LEU A 142 -4.97 -10.69 -9.40
C LEU A 142 -4.52 -12.16 -9.40
N GLY A 143 -5.37 -13.07 -8.93
CA GLY A 143 -5.09 -14.50 -8.87
C GLY A 143 -4.88 -15.12 -10.26
N GLU A 144 -5.71 -14.77 -11.23
CA GLU A 144 -5.55 -15.17 -12.64
C GLU A 144 -4.22 -14.71 -13.25
N ARG A 145 -3.61 -13.67 -12.68
CA ARG A 145 -2.35 -13.08 -13.16
C ARG A 145 -1.17 -13.49 -12.30
N GLY A 146 -1.33 -14.40 -11.36
CA GLY A 146 -0.24 -14.97 -10.56
C GLY A 146 0.34 -14.00 -9.53
N PHE A 147 -0.44 -13.04 -9.03
CA PHE A 147 -0.04 -12.23 -7.88
C PHE A 147 0.02 -13.12 -6.63
N SER A 148 1.09 -13.01 -5.85
CA SER A 148 1.27 -13.83 -4.65
C SER A 148 0.56 -13.25 -3.42
N GLN A 149 0.37 -11.93 -3.40
CA GLN A 149 -0.23 -11.25 -2.26
C GLN A 149 -0.91 -9.93 -2.64
N VAL A 150 -1.92 -9.60 -1.85
CA VAL A 150 -2.68 -8.34 -1.92
C VAL A 150 -2.84 -7.71 -0.54
N LEU A 151 -2.60 -6.40 -0.49
CA LEU A 151 -2.91 -5.55 0.66
C LEU A 151 -4.18 -4.76 0.35
N PHE A 152 -5.23 -4.98 1.13
CA PHE A 152 -6.41 -4.11 1.14
C PHE A 152 -6.24 -3.06 2.24
N SER A 153 -5.92 -1.85 1.80
CA SER A 153 -5.75 -0.69 2.67
C SER A 153 -7.09 -0.02 2.90
N ASN A 154 -7.49 0.12 4.16
CA ASN A 154 -8.58 1.03 4.51
C ASN A 154 -8.15 2.48 4.18
N LEU A 155 -9.13 3.33 3.85
CA LEU A 155 -8.87 4.73 3.54
C LEU A 155 -8.23 5.42 4.76
N ALA A 156 -6.99 5.89 4.63
CA ALA A 156 -6.35 6.69 5.66
C ALA A 156 -6.86 8.14 5.59
N PRO A 157 -7.16 8.79 6.72
CA PRO A 157 -7.72 10.15 6.78
C PRO A 157 -6.63 11.22 6.59
N GLU A 158 -5.99 11.23 5.42
CA GLU A 158 -4.91 12.15 5.09
C GLU A 158 -5.17 12.85 3.75
N GLY A 159 -4.59 14.05 3.57
CA GLY A 159 -4.66 14.80 2.32
C GLY A 159 -6.09 14.97 1.79
N MET A 160 -6.31 14.59 0.52
CA MET A 160 -7.64 14.62 -0.10
C MET A 160 -8.59 13.55 0.46
N GLY A 161 -8.06 12.43 0.96
CA GLY A 161 -8.83 11.36 1.60
C GLY A 161 -9.51 11.83 2.88
N LEU A 162 -8.87 12.72 3.66
CA LEU A 162 -9.48 13.35 4.83
C LEU A 162 -10.69 14.22 4.46
N ARG A 163 -10.57 15.02 3.40
CA ARG A 163 -11.62 15.97 2.98
C ARG A 163 -12.91 15.30 2.54
N GLN A 164 -12.80 14.09 1.99
CA GLN A 164 -13.93 13.29 1.49
C GLN A 164 -14.08 11.99 2.30
N TYR A 165 -13.56 11.97 3.53
CA TYR A 165 -13.43 10.73 4.30
C TYR A 165 -14.78 10.06 4.52
N LYS A 166 -15.79 10.84 4.94
CA LYS A 166 -17.16 10.34 5.13
C LYS A 166 -17.72 9.73 3.86
N ASP A 167 -17.39 10.30 2.70
CA ASP A 167 -17.97 9.96 1.40
C ASP A 167 -17.29 8.76 0.72
N LEU A 168 -16.03 8.52 1.07
CA LEU A 168 -15.23 7.44 0.48
C LEU A 168 -15.09 6.22 1.39
N SER A 169 -15.20 6.39 2.71
CA SER A 169 -14.92 5.31 3.67
C SER A 169 -15.90 4.15 3.57
N VAL A 170 -15.38 2.93 3.64
CA VAL A 170 -16.16 1.71 3.83
C VAL A 170 -16.43 1.53 5.33
N ARG A 171 -17.65 1.11 5.70
CA ARG A 171 -17.99 0.88 7.11
C ARG A 171 -17.33 -0.39 7.63
N ILE A 172 -16.95 -0.40 8.91
CA ILE A 172 -16.32 -1.56 9.56
C ILE A 172 -17.25 -2.79 9.53
N ASP A 173 -18.55 -2.57 9.68
CA ASP A 173 -19.54 -3.65 9.61
C ASP A 173 -19.69 -4.25 8.20
N GLU A 174 -19.40 -3.47 7.16
CA GLU A 174 -19.36 -3.96 5.77
C GLU A 174 -18.11 -4.83 5.56
N TRP A 175 -16.95 -4.38 6.06
CA TRP A 175 -15.73 -5.18 6.09
C TRP A 175 -15.95 -6.53 6.77
N ARG A 176 -16.52 -6.53 7.97
CA ARG A 176 -16.78 -7.76 8.74
C ARG A 176 -17.65 -8.76 7.98
N ARG A 177 -18.60 -8.29 7.17
CA ARG A 177 -19.46 -9.14 6.33
C ARG A 177 -18.76 -9.62 5.06
N LYS A 178 -17.87 -8.81 4.48
CA LYS A 178 -17.19 -9.12 3.21
C LYS A 178 -15.99 -10.05 3.37
N VAL A 179 -15.25 -9.97 4.48
CA VAL A 179 -14.00 -10.75 4.68
C VAL A 179 -14.17 -12.27 4.46
N PRO A 180 -15.22 -12.96 4.97
CA PRO A 180 -15.38 -14.39 4.72
C PRO A 180 -15.41 -14.77 3.22
N GLU A 181 -16.09 -13.97 2.40
CA GLU A 181 -16.14 -14.15 0.94
C GLU A 181 -14.75 -13.98 0.31
N LEU A 182 -14.02 -12.96 0.72
CA LEU A 182 -12.67 -12.67 0.21
C LEU A 182 -11.64 -13.75 0.58
N VAL A 183 -11.77 -14.33 1.78
CA VAL A 183 -10.91 -15.44 2.23
C VAL A 183 -11.05 -16.65 1.31
N ALA A 184 -12.28 -17.04 0.96
CA ALA A 184 -12.52 -18.16 0.06
C ALA A 184 -11.88 -17.94 -1.34
N ILE A 185 -11.84 -16.70 -1.82
CA ILE A 185 -11.22 -16.36 -3.11
C ILE A 185 -9.70 -16.46 -3.02
N VAL A 186 -9.06 -15.93 -1.98
CA VAL A 186 -7.59 -16.00 -1.88
C VAL A 186 -7.08 -17.42 -1.62
N GLU A 187 -7.85 -18.25 -0.90
CA GLU A 187 -7.54 -19.68 -0.76
C GLU A 187 -7.57 -20.41 -2.10
N LYS A 188 -8.56 -20.12 -2.96
CA LYS A 188 -8.66 -20.68 -4.31
C LYS A 188 -7.43 -20.40 -5.18
N TYR A 189 -6.82 -19.22 -5.04
CA TYR A 189 -5.65 -18.80 -5.83
C TYR A 189 -4.32 -18.93 -5.08
N GLU A 190 -4.31 -19.54 -3.89
CA GLU A 190 -3.12 -19.66 -3.03
C GLU A 190 -2.42 -18.30 -2.77
N MET A 191 -3.20 -17.22 -2.70
CA MET A 191 -2.70 -15.87 -2.46
C MET A 191 -2.73 -15.52 -0.97
N THR A 192 -1.83 -14.65 -0.54
CA THR A 192 -1.92 -14.03 0.79
C THR A 192 -2.70 -12.71 0.72
N MET A 193 -3.73 -12.56 1.55
CA MET A 193 -4.42 -11.29 1.74
C MET A 193 -4.05 -10.66 3.08
N ARG A 194 -3.82 -9.35 3.08
CA ARG A 194 -3.60 -8.55 4.29
C ARG A 194 -4.51 -7.32 4.31
N PHE A 195 -4.84 -6.85 5.51
CA PHE A 195 -5.62 -5.64 5.72
C PHE A 195 -4.84 -4.59 6.50
N PHE A 196 -4.79 -3.36 6.00
CA PHE A 196 -4.19 -2.24 6.71
C PHE A 196 -5.27 -1.27 7.21
N GLY A 197 -5.12 -0.76 8.44
CA GLY A 197 -5.99 0.31 8.96
C GLY A 197 -7.39 -0.14 9.38
N LEU A 198 -7.61 -1.44 9.59
CA LEU A 198 -8.82 -1.99 10.20
C LEU A 198 -8.54 -2.41 11.65
N PRO A 199 -9.44 -2.11 12.61
CA PRO A 199 -9.28 -2.66 13.95
C PRO A 199 -9.45 -4.18 13.91
N LEU A 200 -8.73 -4.92 14.75
CA LEU A 200 -8.76 -6.39 14.74
C LEU A 200 -10.18 -6.96 14.91
N CYS A 201 -11.06 -6.27 15.64
CA CYS A 201 -12.46 -6.66 15.79
C CYS A 201 -13.32 -6.56 14.52
N ALA A 202 -12.86 -5.83 13.51
CA ALA A 202 -13.47 -5.84 12.17
C ALA A 202 -13.24 -7.18 11.46
N LEU A 203 -12.12 -7.84 11.75
CA LEU A 203 -11.70 -9.08 11.11
C LEU A 203 -12.14 -10.34 11.89
N LYS A 204 -12.51 -10.21 13.17
CA LYS A 204 -12.97 -11.31 14.05
C LYS A 204 -12.03 -12.52 13.98
N GLN A 205 -12.50 -13.70 13.55
CA GLN A 205 -11.68 -14.91 13.44
C GLN A 205 -10.53 -14.78 12.43
N TYR A 206 -10.58 -13.79 11.54
CA TYR A 206 -9.54 -13.48 10.56
C TYR A 206 -8.58 -12.37 11.02
N ALA A 207 -8.50 -12.09 12.32
CA ALA A 207 -7.61 -11.05 12.87
C ALA A 207 -6.14 -11.24 12.47
N PHE A 208 -5.70 -12.48 12.24
CA PHE A 208 -4.37 -12.81 11.74
C PHE A 208 -4.08 -12.30 10.31
N LEU A 209 -5.09 -11.83 9.57
CA LEU A 209 -4.92 -11.16 8.28
C LEU A 209 -4.60 -9.67 8.42
N SER A 210 -4.62 -9.10 9.63
CA SER A 210 -4.22 -7.71 9.84
C SER A 210 -2.73 -7.52 9.55
N ASN A 211 -2.42 -6.63 8.60
CA ASN A 211 -1.05 -6.21 8.30
C ASN A 211 -0.38 -5.55 9.50
N ASP A 212 -1.17 -4.96 10.41
CA ASP A 212 -0.64 -4.23 11.57
C ASP A 212 0.11 -5.14 12.55
N LEU A 213 -0.19 -6.45 12.54
CA LEU A 213 0.50 -7.46 13.35
C LEU A 213 1.87 -7.85 12.80
N PHE A 214 2.14 -7.53 11.54
CA PHE A 214 3.39 -7.83 10.83
C PHE A 214 4.14 -6.54 10.45
N TRP A 215 3.96 -5.48 11.24
CA TRP A 215 4.58 -4.21 10.94
C TRP A 215 6.08 -4.24 11.24
N ASP A 216 6.89 -4.16 10.19
CA ASP A 216 8.33 -4.00 10.32
C ASP A 216 8.68 -2.55 10.66
N ALA A 217 9.52 -2.38 11.68
CA ALA A 217 10.11 -1.09 11.99
C ALA A 217 10.92 -0.60 10.78
N ARG A 218 10.68 0.64 10.38
CA ARG A 218 11.26 1.23 9.18
C ARG A 218 11.46 2.72 9.36
N THR A 219 12.34 3.27 8.53
CA THR A 219 12.54 4.72 8.43
C THR A 219 12.17 5.16 7.02
N THR A 220 11.30 6.15 6.92
CA THR A 220 10.98 6.80 5.65
C THR A 220 11.88 8.01 5.48
N ILE A 221 12.51 8.12 4.31
CA ILE A 221 13.34 9.28 3.97
C ILE A 221 12.48 10.24 3.14
N GLU A 222 12.18 11.40 3.69
CA GLU A 222 11.29 12.36 3.06
C GLU A 222 11.96 13.73 2.93
N ARG A 223 11.60 14.50 1.90
CA ARG A 223 12.05 15.88 1.78
C ARG A 223 11.17 16.79 2.63
N SER A 224 11.77 17.41 3.64
CA SER A 224 11.07 18.35 4.52
C SER A 224 10.67 19.65 3.79
N GLY A 225 9.51 20.19 4.16
CA GLY A 225 9.04 21.48 3.67
C GLY A 225 9.51 22.62 4.58
N ALA A 226 10.61 23.31 4.20
CA ALA A 226 11.12 24.55 4.81
C ALA A 226 11.72 24.42 6.24
N PRO A 227 12.60 25.34 6.71
CA PRO A 227 13.17 26.52 6.02
C PRO A 227 14.29 26.20 5.01
N ILE A 228 14.98 25.07 5.15
CA ILE A 228 15.92 24.53 4.15
C ILE A 228 15.48 23.11 3.83
N PRO A 229 14.99 22.84 2.60
CA PRO A 229 14.58 21.50 2.23
C PRO A 229 15.75 20.52 2.33
N ALA A 230 15.62 19.54 3.20
CA ALA A 230 16.58 18.46 3.37
C ALA A 230 15.85 17.12 3.41
N LEU A 231 16.56 16.05 3.09
CA LEU A 231 16.08 14.72 3.39
C LEU A 231 16.15 14.51 4.90
N VAL A 232 15.04 14.05 5.48
CA VAL A 232 14.90 13.78 6.90
C VAL A 232 14.40 12.36 7.11
N ASP A 233 14.89 11.76 8.19
CA ASP A 233 14.43 10.47 8.67
C ASP A 233 13.10 10.64 9.41
N VAL A 234 12.10 9.89 8.97
CA VAL A 234 10.80 9.77 9.64
C VAL A 234 10.65 8.33 10.13
N PRO A 235 10.89 8.07 11.44
CA PRO A 235 10.71 6.76 12.03
C PRO A 235 9.26 6.28 11.90
N GLY A 236 9.10 5.01 11.60
CA GLY A 236 7.82 4.33 11.41
C GLY A 236 7.76 3.06 12.24
N ASP A 237 7.95 3.17 13.54
CA ASP A 237 8.06 2.02 14.45
C ASP A 237 6.71 1.31 14.69
N VAL A 238 5.61 2.05 14.54
CA VAL A 238 4.25 1.52 14.75
C VAL A 238 3.29 2.01 13.66
N PRO A 239 2.29 1.21 13.28
CA PRO A 239 1.28 1.59 12.29
C PRO A 239 0.20 2.52 12.87
N ALA A 240 0.50 3.38 13.84
CA ALA A 240 -0.54 4.11 14.59
C ALA A 240 -1.38 5.06 13.70
N ARG A 241 -0.77 5.78 12.74
CA ARG A 241 -1.41 6.60 11.67
C ARG A 241 -2.78 7.23 12.05
N ASN A 242 -2.82 8.07 13.07
CA ASN A 242 -4.02 8.75 13.60
C ASN A 242 -5.16 7.81 14.04
N ARG A 243 -4.82 6.60 14.50
CA ARG A 243 -5.78 5.65 15.06
C ARG A 243 -5.94 5.82 16.55
N VAL A 244 -7.17 5.65 17.00
CA VAL A 244 -7.63 5.82 18.38
C VAL A 244 -8.33 4.55 18.86
N LYS A 245 -8.31 4.37 20.18
CA LYS A 245 -9.15 3.42 20.91
C LYS A 245 -10.22 4.21 21.63
N THR A 246 -11.47 3.74 21.58
CA THR A 246 -12.58 4.35 22.32
C THR A 246 -12.83 3.60 23.63
N ASP A 247 -13.75 4.08 24.45
CA ASP A 247 -14.10 3.44 25.72
C ASP A 247 -14.51 1.97 25.55
N ARG A 248 -15.12 1.63 24.40
CA ARG A 248 -15.47 0.25 24.05
C ARG A 248 -14.26 -0.68 24.00
N CYS A 249 -13.09 -0.18 23.64
CA CYS A 249 -11.88 -0.98 23.54
C CYS A 249 -11.31 -1.39 24.91
N GLY A 250 -11.78 -0.80 26.01
CA GLY A 250 -11.15 -0.92 27.34
C GLY A 250 -11.00 -2.35 27.86
N MET A 251 -11.98 -3.23 27.61
CA MET A 251 -11.97 -4.63 28.05
C MET A 251 -11.55 -5.63 26.95
N CYS A 252 -11.04 -5.15 25.82
CA CYS A 252 -10.68 -6.02 24.70
C CYS A 252 -9.44 -6.87 25.02
N ALA A 253 -9.54 -8.19 24.89
CA ALA A 253 -8.42 -9.13 25.04
C ALA A 253 -7.25 -8.81 24.10
N TYR A 254 -7.54 -8.31 22.90
CA TYR A 254 -6.53 -7.87 21.92
C TYR A 254 -6.18 -6.39 22.03
N GLY A 255 -6.61 -5.70 23.10
CA GLY A 255 -6.47 -4.25 23.26
C GLY A 255 -5.03 -3.76 23.21
N LYS A 256 -4.04 -4.56 23.61
CA LYS A 256 -2.61 -4.20 23.54
C LYS A 256 -2.02 -4.31 22.13
N MET A 257 -2.52 -5.24 21.30
CA MET A 257 -2.02 -5.49 19.94
C MET A 257 -2.77 -4.68 18.88
N CYS A 258 -4.06 -4.45 19.08
CA CYS A 258 -4.88 -3.65 18.17
C CYS A 258 -4.48 -2.18 18.26
N PHE A 259 -4.38 -1.49 17.13
CA PHE A 259 -4.13 -0.04 17.08
C PHE A 259 -5.42 0.79 17.02
N GLY A 260 -6.58 0.13 17.01
CA GLY A 260 -7.89 0.78 16.98
C GLY A 260 -8.31 1.19 15.56
N VAL A 261 -9.07 2.26 15.49
CA VAL A 261 -9.68 2.78 14.25
C VAL A 261 -9.23 4.21 14.02
N PHE A 262 -9.19 4.68 12.78
CA PHE A 262 -8.91 6.09 12.48
C PHE A 262 -9.84 7.04 13.27
N ASP A 263 -9.29 8.10 13.84
CA ASP A 263 -10.03 9.15 14.56
C ASP A 263 -11.16 9.76 13.73
N ALA A 264 -10.91 10.01 12.43
CA ALA A 264 -11.89 10.51 11.47
C ALA A 264 -13.06 9.53 11.29
N TYR A 265 -12.85 8.22 11.48
CA TYR A 265 -13.95 7.26 11.46
C TYR A 265 -14.90 7.49 12.62
N VAL A 266 -14.36 7.61 13.84
CA VAL A 266 -15.16 7.87 15.05
C VAL A 266 -15.88 9.21 14.93
N ALA A 267 -15.21 10.24 14.42
CA ALA A 267 -15.81 11.56 14.21
C ALA A 267 -17.00 11.53 13.22
N ASN A 268 -16.97 10.67 12.20
CA ASN A 268 -18.00 10.63 11.16
C ASN A 268 -19.11 9.58 11.39
N PHE A 269 -18.79 8.47 12.05
CA PHE A 269 -19.67 7.31 12.16
C PHE A 269 -19.89 6.83 13.61
N GLY A 270 -19.19 7.43 14.57
CA GLY A 270 -19.14 6.97 15.96
C GLY A 270 -18.37 5.66 16.11
N ASP A 271 -18.49 5.04 17.28
CA ASP A 271 -17.79 3.80 17.63
C ASP A 271 -18.72 2.59 17.73
N THR A 272 -19.96 2.76 17.27
CA THR A 272 -21.04 1.79 17.45
C THR A 272 -20.79 0.46 16.75
N GLU A 273 -19.89 0.42 15.76
CA GLU A 273 -19.51 -0.76 14.96
C GLU A 273 -18.32 -1.55 15.53
N LEU A 274 -17.59 -0.97 16.49
CA LEU A 274 -16.52 -1.67 17.17
C LEU A 274 -17.12 -2.83 17.97
N ARG A 275 -16.57 -4.03 17.78
CA ARG A 275 -16.96 -5.28 18.47
C ARG A 275 -15.74 -5.92 19.14
N PRO A 276 -15.17 -5.27 20.18
CA PRO A 276 -13.97 -5.77 20.86
C PRO A 276 -14.13 -7.24 21.30
N PHE A 277 -12.99 -7.94 21.39
CA PHE A 277 -12.96 -9.32 21.86
C PHE A 277 -13.05 -9.31 23.39
N CYS A 278 -14.25 -9.37 23.93
CA CYS A 278 -14.50 -9.57 25.35
C CYS A 278 -14.81 -11.06 25.58
N ASP A 279 -14.62 -11.57 26.80
CA ASP A 279 -14.75 -13.01 27.15
C ASP A 279 -16.17 -13.61 27.03
N GLU A 280 -17.06 -12.99 26.24
CA GLU A 280 -18.42 -13.46 25.98
C GLU A 280 -18.79 -13.24 24.50
N GLU A 281 -18.41 -14.18 23.64
CA GLU A 281 -19.10 -14.53 22.37
C GLU A 281 -18.73 -15.97 21.98
#